data_AF-A0A9P8W6D0-F1
#
_entry.id   AF-A0A9P8W6D0-F1
#
_cell.length_a   1.000
_cell.length_b   1.000
_cell.length_c   1.000
_cell.angle_alpha   90.00
_cell.angle_beta   90.00
_cell.angle_gamma   90.00
#
_symmetry.space_group_name_H-M   'P 1'
#
loop_
_entity.id
_entity.type
_entity.pdbx_description
1 polymer ?
#
loop_
_entity_poly.entity_id
_entity_poly.type
_entity_poly.pdbx_seq_one_letter_code
_entity_poly.pdbx_strand_id
1 'polypeptide(L)'
;MSDPQRTPSKGHSRNKSVTKSRPRSSTKGPLDADDDPLTSRQPASSTTAQSTGSPRTLQYRPRVSSPPVRSSAASPVSQVGQARAKDFSFLLRPEIYHPLNTLKVPAAFRNSAKQPSPEAPLEELLSNGHFRAAAIAAVQELTGTGAHGSVDPTDSKRIFGLLYTRLACLTLIDETPLAAQEVKALEDLNDIRTYVDETTGEHLVPWELRVLNVRLQALGFGDPRRAVMSYHDLAREARDNIGKASAQHDNSARELWKARLHDLGIQVAGALIEMGDLSGAMHHLKTLRDRGDGKMALSKALLWLQLGNTESARECARQIAGDAEETEELILALCDMADADYNSALEKWKALRESVDDEMVGVNTGVCLLYLGRIHEGREILEGLVESGLSSHTLLFNLSTMYELCTEKNRNLKFKLTERIAAAEPSATGWEKTNADFKL
;
A
#
# COMPACT_ATOMS: atom_id res chain seq x y z
N MET A 1 -9.84 67.38 56.59
CA MET A 1 -9.20 67.45 55.26
C MET A 1 -9.65 66.22 54.51
N SER A 2 -10.84 66.25 53.93
CA SER A 2 -11.13 66.69 52.55
C SER A 2 -11.02 65.52 51.58
N ASP A 3 -12.19 64.93 51.30
CA ASP A 3 -12.53 64.15 50.11
C ASP A 3 -12.24 64.96 48.83
N PRO A 4 -12.09 64.33 47.64
CA PRO A 4 -13.32 64.18 46.85
C PRO A 4 -13.46 62.91 45.99
N GLN A 5 -14.73 62.49 45.92
CA GLN A 5 -15.40 61.62 44.95
C GLN A 5 -15.07 61.90 43.46
N ARG A 6 -15.10 60.84 42.64
CA ARG A 6 -15.36 60.92 41.18
C ARG A 6 -16.24 59.77 40.66
N THR A 7 -17.50 60.14 40.40
CA THR A 7 -18.39 59.83 39.25
C THR A 7 -18.46 58.41 38.62
N PRO A 8 -19.67 57.85 38.41
CA PRO A 8 -19.90 56.66 37.59
C PRO A 8 -20.07 57.00 36.10
N SER A 9 -19.40 56.26 35.21
CA SER A 9 -19.58 56.36 33.76
C SER A 9 -20.56 55.29 33.22
N LYS A 10 -21.39 55.75 32.29
CA LYS A 10 -22.46 55.01 31.59
C LYS A 10 -21.91 54.02 30.56
N GLY A 11 -22.51 52.83 30.53
CA GLY A 11 -23.10 52.21 29.34
C GLY A 11 -22.17 51.55 28.32
N HIS A 12 -22.28 50.22 28.19
CA HIS A 12 -22.49 49.54 26.92
C HIS A 12 -23.22 48.21 27.18
N SER A 13 -24.49 48.14 26.76
CA SER A 13 -25.30 46.91 26.76
C SER A 13 -24.81 45.97 25.65
N ARG A 14 -24.55 44.71 26.00
CA ARG A 14 -24.37 43.65 25.01
C ARG A 14 -25.73 43.09 24.62
N ASN A 15 -26.09 43.29 23.35
CA ASN A 15 -27.28 42.71 22.72
C ASN A 15 -27.23 41.18 22.79
N LYS A 16 -28.23 40.56 23.43
CA LYS A 16 -28.51 39.13 23.33
C LYS A 16 -29.25 38.88 22.00
N SER A 17 -28.58 38.25 21.05
CA SER A 17 -29.17 37.80 19.79
C SER A 17 -30.00 36.54 20.06
N VAL A 18 -31.31 36.69 20.12
CA VAL A 18 -32.28 35.57 20.08
C VAL A 18 -32.31 35.03 18.66
N THR A 19 -31.84 33.81 18.43
CA THR A 19 -32.07 33.07 17.18
C THR A 19 -33.03 31.91 17.46
N LYS A 20 -34.18 31.98 16.77
CA LYS A 20 -35.28 31.02 16.80
C LYS A 20 -34.81 29.63 16.36
N SER A 21 -35.16 28.62 17.16
CA SER A 21 -35.05 27.20 16.83
C SER A 21 -36.00 26.84 15.68
N ARG A 22 -35.46 26.24 14.61
CA ARG A 22 -36.22 25.58 13.54
C ARG A 22 -36.39 24.09 13.87
N PRO A 23 -37.56 23.47 13.61
CA PRO A 23 -37.76 22.05 13.83
C PRO A 23 -36.97 21.21 12.81
N ARG A 24 -36.42 20.09 13.29
CA ARG A 24 -35.66 19.11 12.51
C ARG A 24 -36.54 18.49 11.42
N SER A 25 -36.13 18.60 10.16
CA SER A 25 -36.71 17.85 9.05
C SER A 25 -36.16 16.43 9.04
N SER A 26 -37.05 15.45 9.15
CA SER A 26 -36.78 14.02 8.97
C SER A 26 -36.31 13.75 7.54
N THR A 27 -35.11 13.19 7.38
CA THR A 27 -34.63 12.63 6.12
C THR A 27 -35.03 11.15 6.05
N LYS A 28 -36.23 10.85 5.58
CA LYS A 28 -36.55 9.55 4.98
C LYS A 28 -36.78 9.78 3.48
N GLY A 29 -35.84 9.28 2.70
CA GLY A 29 -35.87 9.22 1.24
C GLY A 29 -35.89 7.76 0.76
N PRO A 30 -36.19 7.53 -0.52
CA PRO A 30 -37.00 6.41 -0.98
C PRO A 30 -36.18 5.14 -1.24
N LEU A 31 -35.88 4.38 -0.19
CA LEU A 31 -35.37 2.99 -0.31
C LEU A 31 -35.95 2.04 0.76
N ASP A 32 -36.92 2.49 1.58
CA ASP A 32 -37.70 1.60 2.46
C ASP A 32 -38.84 0.94 1.67
N ALA A 33 -38.51 0.19 0.62
CA ALA A 33 -39.43 -0.69 -0.09
C ALA A 33 -38.97 -2.14 0.11
N ASP A 34 -39.55 -2.79 1.11
CA ASP A 34 -39.56 -4.25 1.24
C ASP A 34 -40.49 -4.81 0.15
N ASP A 35 -39.95 -5.21 -0.99
CA ASP A 35 -40.68 -5.98 -2.01
C ASP A 35 -40.24 -7.46 -1.93
N ASP A 36 -41.05 -8.26 -1.25
CA ASP A 36 -41.02 -9.73 -1.23
C ASP A 36 -41.92 -10.27 -2.37
N PRO A 37 -41.38 -10.92 -3.42
CA PRO A 37 -42.15 -11.25 -4.61
C PRO A 37 -42.72 -12.67 -4.56
N LEU A 38 -43.57 -13.00 -3.59
CA LEU A 38 -44.32 -14.26 -3.61
C LEU A 38 -45.69 -14.14 -2.92
N THR A 39 -46.68 -13.50 -3.57
CA THR A 39 -48.07 -13.98 -3.49
C THR A 39 -48.94 -13.43 -4.63
N SER A 40 -49.60 -14.36 -5.32
CA SER A 40 -50.59 -14.15 -6.36
C SER A 40 -51.99 -13.95 -5.76
N ARG A 41 -52.80 -13.02 -6.30
CA ARG A 41 -54.19 -13.27 -6.75
C ARG A 41 -54.88 -12.03 -7.36
N GLN A 42 -55.54 -12.26 -8.51
CA GLN A 42 -56.50 -11.45 -9.28
C GLN A 42 -57.77 -11.02 -8.49
N PRO A 43 -58.82 -10.42 -9.12
CA PRO A 43 -58.90 -9.20 -9.98
C PRO A 43 -60.09 -8.28 -9.55
N ALA A 44 -60.26 -7.09 -10.17
CA ALA A 44 -61.56 -6.54 -10.64
C ALA A 44 -61.55 -5.01 -10.92
N SER A 45 -61.91 -4.67 -12.17
CA SER A 45 -62.98 -3.76 -12.61
C SER A 45 -63.07 -2.29 -12.18
N SER A 46 -63.13 -1.41 -13.21
CA SER A 46 -64.03 -0.23 -13.38
C SER A 46 -63.88 0.95 -12.36
N THR A 47 -63.96 2.24 -12.66
CA THR A 47 -64.79 2.99 -13.62
C THR A 47 -64.37 4.48 -13.62
N THR A 48 -64.77 5.17 -14.68
CA THR A 48 -64.76 6.61 -15.03
C THR A 48 -65.41 7.61 -14.05
N ALA A 49 -64.93 8.87 -14.05
CA ALA A 49 -65.68 10.15 -14.12
C ALA A 49 -64.67 11.34 -14.11
N GLN A 50 -64.56 12.23 -15.12
CA GLN A 50 -65.40 13.43 -15.41
C GLN A 50 -65.69 14.31 -14.18
N SER A 51 -65.72 15.64 -14.18
CA SER A 51 -65.33 16.80 -15.01
C SER A 51 -65.99 18.03 -14.34
N THR A 52 -65.43 19.25 -14.45
CA THR A 52 -66.06 20.62 -14.35
C THR A 52 -65.07 21.61 -13.70
N GLY A 53 -64.85 22.86 -14.09
CA GLY A 53 -65.32 23.69 -15.20
C GLY A 53 -65.03 25.19 -14.91
N SER A 54 -64.22 25.84 -15.79
CA SER A 54 -64.32 27.26 -16.25
C SER A 54 -64.00 28.47 -15.30
N PRO A 55 -63.75 29.71 -15.81
CA PRO A 55 -63.12 30.14 -17.07
C PRO A 55 -62.15 31.38 -17.02
N ARG A 56 -61.18 31.39 -17.94
CA ARG A 56 -60.80 32.40 -18.96
C ARG A 56 -60.69 33.91 -18.63
N THR A 57 -59.51 34.48 -18.89
CA THR A 57 -59.32 35.80 -19.56
C THR A 57 -58.13 35.76 -20.53
N LEU A 58 -58.33 36.33 -21.72
CA LEU A 58 -57.41 36.39 -22.86
C LEU A 58 -56.81 37.80 -22.97
N GLN A 59 -55.51 37.90 -23.21
CA GLN A 59 -54.91 39.05 -23.91
C GLN A 59 -53.86 38.56 -24.92
N TYR A 60 -53.84 39.24 -26.06
CA TYR A 60 -53.31 38.82 -27.35
C TYR A 60 -52.15 39.73 -27.78
N ARG A 61 -51.25 39.19 -28.62
CA ARG A 61 -50.26 39.81 -29.56
C ARG A 61 -48.77 39.56 -29.23
N PRO A 62 -47.88 39.58 -30.24
CA PRO A 62 -47.99 38.96 -31.57
C PRO A 62 -46.72 38.17 -31.97
N ARG A 63 -46.86 37.36 -33.02
CA ARG A 63 -45.87 36.46 -33.62
C ARG A 63 -44.86 37.24 -34.47
N VAL A 64 -43.56 37.03 -34.27
CA VAL A 64 -42.48 37.53 -35.14
C VAL A 64 -41.82 36.34 -35.84
N SER A 65 -41.70 36.47 -37.17
CA SER A 65 -41.21 35.48 -38.13
C SER A 65 -39.72 35.18 -38.00
N SER A 66 -39.37 33.91 -38.20
CA SER A 66 -38.00 33.41 -38.37
C SER A 66 -37.43 33.78 -39.76
N PRO A 67 -36.17 34.24 -39.87
CA PRO A 67 -35.47 34.35 -41.16
C PRO A 67 -34.78 33.03 -41.57
N PRO A 68 -34.37 32.90 -42.86
CA PRO A 68 -34.04 31.61 -43.47
C PRO A 68 -32.61 31.14 -43.18
N VAL A 69 -32.44 29.82 -43.29
CA VAL A 69 -31.19 29.07 -43.25
C VAL A 69 -30.24 29.55 -44.35
N ARG A 70 -29.05 30.05 -43.95
CA ARG A 70 -27.89 30.18 -44.83
C ARG A 70 -26.88 29.09 -44.50
N SER A 71 -26.78 28.12 -45.40
CA SER A 71 -25.67 27.21 -45.57
C SER A 71 -24.44 27.97 -46.09
N SER A 72 -23.33 27.97 -45.33
CA SER A 72 -21.94 27.86 -45.82
C SER A 72 -20.92 28.48 -44.84
N ALA A 73 -20.27 27.62 -44.06
CA ALA A 73 -18.82 27.60 -43.86
C ALA A 73 -18.54 26.37 -43.00
N ALA A 74 -18.08 25.30 -43.64
CA ALA A 74 -17.53 24.17 -42.93
C ALA A 74 -16.32 24.68 -42.13
N SER A 75 -16.46 24.75 -40.81
CA SER A 75 -15.30 24.71 -39.92
C SER A 75 -14.49 23.47 -40.31
N PRO A 76 -13.16 23.55 -40.43
CA PRO A 76 -12.38 22.37 -40.73
C PRO A 76 -12.65 21.39 -39.59
N VAL A 77 -13.26 20.26 -39.95
CA VAL A 77 -13.30 19.07 -39.11
C VAL A 77 -11.84 18.83 -38.74
N SER A 78 -11.52 18.96 -37.46
CA SER A 78 -10.22 18.57 -36.94
C SER A 78 -9.96 17.17 -37.48
N GLN A 79 -9.00 17.05 -38.39
CA GLN A 79 -8.47 15.76 -38.79
C GLN A 79 -8.21 15.01 -37.49
N VAL A 80 -8.75 13.79 -37.38
CA VAL A 80 -8.40 12.86 -36.30
C VAL A 80 -6.88 12.79 -36.33
N GLY A 81 -6.25 13.50 -35.40
CA GLY A 81 -4.82 13.60 -35.33
C GLY A 81 -4.30 12.19 -35.15
N GLN A 82 -3.26 11.84 -35.90
CA GLN A 82 -2.45 10.68 -35.56
C GLN A 82 -2.19 10.73 -34.06
N ALA A 83 -2.50 9.65 -33.34
CA ALA A 83 -2.29 9.57 -31.90
C ALA A 83 -0.83 9.92 -31.62
N ARG A 84 -0.62 11.11 -31.06
CA ARG A 84 0.73 11.61 -30.79
C ARG A 84 1.24 10.84 -29.59
N ALA A 85 2.43 10.26 -29.70
CA ALA A 85 3.08 9.61 -28.57
C ALA A 85 3.14 10.59 -27.39
N LYS A 86 2.72 10.13 -26.20
CA LYS A 86 2.71 10.94 -24.98
C LYS A 86 4.15 11.26 -24.58
N ASP A 87 4.39 12.48 -24.14
CA ASP A 87 5.72 12.98 -23.76
C ASP A 87 5.87 12.96 -22.24
N PHE A 88 6.84 12.18 -21.75
CA PHE A 88 7.18 12.02 -20.35
C PHE A 88 8.53 12.66 -19.98
N SER A 89 9.01 13.62 -20.78
CA SER A 89 10.24 14.39 -20.51
C SER A 89 10.29 15.00 -19.11
N PHE A 90 9.13 15.33 -18.53
CA PHE A 90 9.03 15.84 -17.17
C PHE A 90 9.56 14.87 -16.11
N LEU A 91 9.57 13.54 -16.36
CA LEU A 91 10.12 12.50 -15.48
C LEU A 91 11.62 12.29 -15.67
N LEU A 92 12.22 12.79 -16.76
CA LEU A 92 13.65 12.62 -17.06
C LEU A 92 14.53 13.69 -16.39
N ARG A 93 13.90 14.60 -15.63
CA ARG A 93 14.55 15.72 -14.95
C ARG A 93 15.33 15.25 -13.72
N PRO A 94 16.65 15.53 -13.63
CA PRO A 94 17.48 15.11 -12.50
C PRO A 94 16.98 15.63 -11.15
N GLU A 95 16.30 16.78 -11.13
CA GLU A 95 15.82 17.45 -9.91
C GLU A 95 14.75 16.65 -9.15
N ILE A 96 14.16 15.65 -9.78
CA ILE A 96 13.18 14.75 -9.14
C ILE A 96 13.89 13.78 -8.19
N TYR A 97 15.11 13.36 -8.52
CA TYR A 97 15.76 12.21 -7.91
C TYR A 97 16.77 12.61 -6.84
N HIS A 98 16.66 12.00 -5.67
CA HIS A 98 17.47 12.35 -4.52
C HIS A 98 18.73 11.46 -4.43
N PRO A 99 19.91 12.04 -4.13
CA PRO A 99 21.12 11.26 -3.94
C PRO A 99 21.02 10.40 -2.68
N LEU A 100 21.59 9.19 -2.73
CA LEU A 100 21.53 8.23 -1.62
C LEU A 100 22.68 8.45 -0.65
N ASN A 101 22.35 8.52 0.65
CA ASN A 101 23.35 8.74 1.69
C ASN A 101 24.11 7.45 2.01
N THR A 102 25.43 7.45 1.75
CA THR A 102 26.31 6.32 2.03
C THR A 102 26.63 6.14 3.52
N LEU A 103 26.38 7.14 4.37
CA LEU A 103 26.69 7.08 5.81
C LEU A 103 25.80 6.11 6.57
N LYS A 104 24.60 5.79 6.04
CA LYS A 104 23.70 4.79 6.62
C LYS A 104 24.19 3.35 6.40
N VAL A 105 25.20 3.16 5.55
CA VAL A 105 25.77 1.84 5.23
C VAL A 105 27.04 1.62 6.07
N PRO A 106 27.17 0.47 6.76
CA PRO A 106 28.38 0.14 7.51
C PRO A 106 29.62 0.16 6.61
N ALA A 107 30.77 0.54 7.17
CA ALA A 107 32.03 0.63 6.42
C ALA A 107 32.44 -0.72 5.80
N ALA A 108 32.07 -1.85 6.43
CA ALA A 108 32.33 -3.19 5.93
C ALA A 108 31.72 -3.42 4.53
N PHE A 109 30.46 -3.03 4.31
CA PHE A 109 29.82 -3.13 3.00
C PHE A 109 30.45 -2.15 2.01
N ARG A 110 30.66 -0.88 2.41
CA ARG A 110 31.22 0.16 1.53
C ARG A 110 32.61 -0.19 0.99
N ASN A 111 33.42 -0.90 1.78
CA ASN A 111 34.78 -1.28 1.42
C ASN A 111 34.90 -2.75 1.00
N SER A 112 33.79 -3.47 0.86
CA SER A 112 33.81 -4.89 0.50
C SER A 112 34.24 -5.07 -0.94
N ALA A 113 35.02 -6.13 -1.21
CA ALA A 113 35.37 -6.56 -2.56
C ALA A 113 34.15 -7.04 -3.37
N LYS A 114 33.00 -7.25 -2.72
CA LYS A 114 31.74 -7.66 -3.33
C LYS A 114 30.89 -6.50 -3.87
N GLN A 115 31.34 -5.25 -3.68
CA GLN A 115 30.68 -4.09 -4.27
C GLN A 115 30.61 -4.24 -5.81
N PRO A 116 29.46 -3.95 -6.44
CA PRO A 116 29.34 -4.00 -7.88
C PRO A 116 30.20 -2.93 -8.57
N SER A 117 30.56 -3.19 -9.83
CA SER A 117 31.15 -2.17 -10.69
C SER A 117 30.17 -1.00 -10.88
N PRO A 118 30.65 0.26 -10.94
CA PRO A 118 29.80 1.40 -11.29
C PRO A 118 29.13 1.30 -12.67
N GLU A 119 29.67 0.47 -13.56
CA GLU A 119 29.16 0.24 -14.92
C GLU A 119 28.36 -1.07 -15.05
N ALA A 120 28.06 -1.76 -13.93
CA ALA A 120 27.32 -3.00 -13.96
C ALA A 120 25.89 -2.78 -14.50
N PRO A 121 25.38 -3.68 -15.38
CA PRO A 121 24.05 -3.55 -15.95
C PRO A 121 22.97 -3.71 -14.88
N LEU A 122 21.85 -3.01 -15.06
CA LEU A 122 20.77 -2.95 -14.09
C LEU A 122 20.22 -4.34 -13.75
N GLU A 123 20.09 -5.21 -14.73
CA GLU A 123 19.60 -6.58 -14.55
C GLU A 123 20.53 -7.41 -13.64
N GLU A 124 21.85 -7.24 -13.77
CA GLU A 124 22.83 -7.92 -12.91
C GLU A 124 22.80 -7.37 -11.47
N LEU A 125 22.64 -6.05 -11.33
CA LEU A 125 22.51 -5.42 -10.01
C LEU A 125 21.27 -5.94 -9.28
N LEU A 126 20.15 -6.10 -9.98
CA LEU A 126 18.92 -6.64 -9.41
C LEU A 126 19.04 -8.13 -9.08
N SER A 127 19.64 -8.95 -9.96
CA SER A 127 19.80 -10.38 -9.70
C SER A 127 20.71 -10.68 -8.50
N ASN A 128 21.70 -9.81 -8.27
CA ASN A 128 22.62 -9.90 -7.13
C ASN A 128 22.14 -9.16 -5.87
N GLY A 129 20.93 -8.56 -5.89
CA GLY A 129 20.36 -7.83 -4.76
C GLY A 129 21.15 -6.57 -4.36
N HIS A 130 21.86 -5.96 -5.30
CA HIS A 130 22.54 -4.68 -5.10
C HIS A 130 21.57 -3.51 -5.27
N PHE A 131 20.50 -3.48 -4.47
CA PHE A 131 19.38 -2.56 -4.64
C PHE A 131 19.77 -1.08 -4.59
N ARG A 132 20.75 -0.69 -3.76
CA ARG A 132 21.26 0.69 -3.75
C ARG A 132 21.90 1.08 -5.08
N ALA A 133 22.77 0.22 -5.61
CA ALA A 133 23.43 0.46 -6.89
C ALA A 133 22.41 0.44 -8.04
N ALA A 134 21.45 -0.49 -8.03
CA ALA A 134 20.36 -0.56 -9.00
C ALA A 134 19.50 0.72 -8.98
N ALA A 135 19.19 1.25 -7.80
CA ALA A 135 18.47 2.52 -7.66
C ALA A 135 19.26 3.71 -8.25
N ILE A 136 20.59 3.71 -8.13
CA ILE A 136 21.44 4.77 -8.71
C ILE A 136 21.51 4.62 -10.23
N ALA A 137 21.74 3.40 -10.73
CA ALA A 137 21.81 3.08 -12.16
C ALA A 137 20.49 3.44 -12.88
N ALA A 138 19.34 3.11 -12.28
CA ALA A 138 18.03 3.46 -12.84
C ALA A 138 17.85 4.98 -13.04
N VAL A 139 18.33 5.81 -12.10
CA VAL A 139 18.31 7.27 -12.22
C VAL A 139 19.29 7.76 -13.27
N GLN A 140 20.49 7.16 -13.32
CA GLN A 140 21.49 7.51 -14.33
C GLN A 140 20.96 7.26 -15.74
N GLU A 141 20.28 6.15 -15.96
CA GLU A 141 19.60 5.87 -17.23
C GLU A 141 18.45 6.85 -17.50
N LEU A 142 17.57 7.10 -16.52
CA LEU A 142 16.46 8.06 -16.67
C LEU A 142 16.93 9.46 -17.03
N THR A 143 18.05 9.90 -16.48
CA THR A 143 18.60 11.26 -16.65
C THR A 143 19.62 11.37 -17.79
N GLY A 144 19.91 10.28 -18.50
CA GLY A 144 20.87 10.23 -19.60
C GLY A 144 22.34 10.35 -19.20
N THR A 145 22.65 10.13 -17.92
CA THR A 145 24.02 10.09 -17.39
C THR A 145 24.60 8.66 -17.32
N GLY A 146 23.79 7.64 -17.61
CA GLY A 146 24.18 6.23 -17.62
C GLY A 146 24.81 5.74 -18.92
N ALA A 147 25.28 4.49 -18.92
CA ALA A 147 25.99 3.86 -20.03
C ALA A 147 25.16 3.73 -21.33
N HIS A 148 23.83 3.67 -21.21
CA HIS A 148 22.90 3.48 -22.33
C HIS A 148 22.42 4.79 -22.99
N GLY A 149 22.93 5.95 -22.55
CA GLY A 149 22.55 7.26 -23.09
C GLY A 149 21.17 7.74 -22.61
N SER A 150 20.64 8.79 -23.23
CA SER A 150 19.35 9.39 -22.86
C SER A 150 18.17 8.55 -23.35
N VAL A 151 17.22 8.28 -22.45
CA VAL A 151 15.94 7.62 -22.80
C VAL A 151 15.08 8.55 -23.66
N ASP A 152 14.43 7.99 -24.68
CA ASP A 152 13.44 8.71 -25.50
C ASP A 152 12.26 9.15 -24.61
N PRO A 153 11.92 10.45 -24.54
CA PRO A 153 10.78 10.94 -23.75
C PRO A 153 9.43 10.31 -24.08
N THR A 154 9.31 9.67 -25.25
CA THR A 154 8.09 9.00 -25.71
C THR A 154 8.05 7.49 -25.41
N ASP A 155 9.15 6.89 -24.95
CA ASP A 155 9.21 5.48 -24.56
C ASP A 155 8.69 5.28 -23.12
N SER A 156 7.36 5.31 -23.00
CA SER A 156 6.67 5.13 -21.72
C SER A 156 7.05 3.83 -21.00
N LYS A 157 7.26 2.73 -21.74
CA LYS A 157 7.58 1.43 -21.16
C LYS A 157 8.94 1.45 -20.48
N ARG A 158 9.97 1.99 -21.15
CA ARG A 158 11.31 2.11 -20.55
C ARG A 158 11.30 3.07 -19.37
N ILE A 159 10.66 4.24 -19.51
CA ILE A 159 10.60 5.26 -18.45
C ILE A 159 9.93 4.72 -17.18
N PHE A 160 8.72 4.13 -17.31
CA PHE A 160 8.01 3.61 -16.14
C PHE A 160 8.66 2.34 -15.58
N GLY A 161 9.33 1.54 -16.40
CA GLY A 161 10.13 0.41 -15.94
C GLY A 161 11.29 0.85 -15.04
N LEU A 162 12.07 1.84 -15.49
CA LEU A 162 13.18 2.40 -14.71
C LEU A 162 12.69 3.11 -13.44
N LEU A 163 11.58 3.87 -13.52
CA LEU A 163 11.00 4.53 -12.36
C LEU A 163 10.47 3.53 -11.33
N TYR A 164 9.82 2.45 -11.78
CA TYR A 164 9.41 1.36 -10.90
C TYR A 164 10.62 0.73 -10.20
N THR A 165 11.66 0.39 -10.95
CA THR A 165 12.90 -0.15 -10.38
C THR A 165 13.51 0.78 -9.34
N ARG A 166 13.59 2.09 -9.64
CA ARG A 166 14.07 3.12 -8.70
C ARG A 166 13.25 3.10 -7.41
N LEU A 167 11.93 3.26 -7.51
CA LEU A 167 11.06 3.36 -6.34
C LEU A 167 11.03 2.06 -5.52
N ALA A 168 10.98 0.90 -6.18
CA ALA A 168 11.03 -0.40 -5.53
C ALA A 168 12.36 -0.61 -4.79
N CYS A 169 13.49 -0.32 -5.44
CA CYS A 169 14.80 -0.43 -4.80
C CYS A 169 14.93 0.50 -3.58
N LEU A 170 14.40 1.74 -3.65
CA LEU A 170 14.37 2.64 -2.50
C LEU A 170 13.56 2.05 -1.33
N THR A 171 12.42 1.42 -1.60
CA THR A 171 11.65 0.76 -0.54
C THR A 171 12.37 -0.45 0.04
N LEU A 172 13.13 -1.20 -0.76
CA LEU A 172 13.88 -2.38 -0.33
C LEU A 172 15.12 -2.05 0.53
N ILE A 173 15.68 -0.85 0.40
CA ILE A 173 16.82 -0.37 1.21
C ILE A 173 16.41 0.56 2.36
N ASP A 174 15.12 0.53 2.73
CA ASP A 174 14.53 1.36 3.79
C ASP A 174 14.62 2.88 3.56
N GLU A 175 14.73 3.32 2.30
CA GLU A 175 14.65 4.73 1.88
C GLU A 175 13.24 5.09 1.37
N THR A 176 12.21 4.47 1.95
CA THR A 176 10.80 4.74 1.65
C THR A 176 10.43 6.24 1.71
N PRO A 177 10.96 7.07 2.64
CA PRO A 177 10.69 8.51 2.62
C PRO A 177 11.17 9.22 1.35
N LEU A 178 12.29 8.80 0.76
CA LEU A 178 12.75 9.33 -0.53
C LEU A 178 11.85 8.85 -1.66
N ALA A 179 11.48 7.57 -1.68
CA ALA A 179 10.54 7.04 -2.65
C ALA A 179 9.20 7.81 -2.65
N ALA A 180 8.70 8.14 -1.45
CA ALA A 180 7.48 8.92 -1.27
C ALA A 180 7.61 10.40 -1.70
N GLN A 181 8.82 10.95 -1.78
CA GLN A 181 9.08 12.28 -2.36
C GLN A 181 9.18 12.21 -3.88
N GLU A 182 9.95 11.25 -4.41
CA GLU A 182 10.17 11.07 -5.85
C GLU A 182 8.87 10.70 -6.59
N VAL A 183 8.02 9.85 -5.97
CA VAL A 183 6.75 9.42 -6.58
C VAL A 183 5.78 10.58 -6.87
N LYS A 184 5.92 11.72 -6.18
CA LYS A 184 5.06 12.91 -6.39
C LYS A 184 5.18 13.46 -7.80
N ALA A 185 6.29 13.18 -8.50
CA ALA A 185 6.46 13.53 -9.89
C ALA A 185 5.45 12.86 -10.83
N LEU A 186 4.81 11.74 -10.42
CA LEU A 186 3.74 11.09 -11.19
C LEU A 186 2.40 11.83 -11.13
N GLU A 187 2.26 12.83 -10.25
CA GLU A 187 1.03 13.62 -10.10
C GLU A 187 -0.22 12.72 -9.94
N ASP A 188 -1.25 12.92 -10.77
CA ASP A 188 -2.48 12.11 -10.75
C ASP A 188 -2.47 11.05 -11.86
N LEU A 189 -2.22 9.79 -11.47
CA LEU A 189 -2.26 8.65 -12.37
C LEU A 189 -3.66 8.37 -12.96
N ASN A 190 -4.72 8.97 -12.43
CA ASN A 190 -6.07 8.83 -12.99
C ASN A 190 -6.34 9.77 -14.17
N ASP A 191 -5.41 10.67 -14.51
CA ASP A 191 -5.55 11.53 -15.68
C ASP A 191 -5.43 10.70 -16.97
N ILE A 192 -6.59 10.37 -17.52
CA ILE A 192 -6.77 9.62 -18.78
C ILE A 192 -6.02 10.32 -19.93
N ARG A 193 -5.90 11.65 -19.93
CA ARG A 193 -5.23 12.37 -21.03
C ARG A 193 -3.73 12.14 -21.04
N THR A 194 -3.14 11.88 -19.88
CA THR A 194 -1.70 11.75 -19.70
C THR A 194 -1.28 10.28 -19.73
N TYR A 195 -2.02 9.42 -19.01
CA TYR A 195 -1.59 8.06 -18.72
C TYR A 195 -2.31 6.95 -19.48
N VAL A 196 -3.30 7.27 -20.32
CA VAL A 196 -3.99 6.28 -21.14
C VAL A 196 -3.64 6.49 -22.62
N ASP A 197 -3.31 5.40 -23.30
CA ASP A 197 -3.09 5.37 -24.73
C ASP A 197 -4.43 5.60 -25.45
N GLU A 198 -4.50 6.63 -26.31
CA GLU A 198 -5.71 6.97 -27.05
C GLU A 198 -6.09 5.91 -28.10
N THR A 199 -5.13 5.08 -28.54
CA THR A 199 -5.36 4.05 -29.57
C THR A 199 -5.85 2.74 -28.98
N THR A 200 -5.24 2.27 -27.90
CA THR A 200 -5.58 0.98 -27.27
C THR A 200 -6.57 1.15 -26.12
N GLY A 201 -6.66 2.35 -25.54
CA GLY A 201 -7.41 2.60 -24.30
C GLY A 201 -6.75 1.98 -23.07
N GLU A 202 -5.50 1.50 -23.18
CA GLU A 202 -4.77 0.88 -22.09
C GLU A 202 -3.98 1.90 -21.28
N HIS A 203 -3.79 1.59 -19.99
CA HIS A 203 -2.99 2.41 -19.10
C HIS A 203 -1.49 2.22 -19.41
N LEU A 204 -0.78 3.31 -19.67
CA LEU A 204 0.65 3.31 -20.02
C LEU A 204 1.56 2.96 -18.83
N VAL A 205 1.14 3.31 -17.61
CA VAL A 205 1.85 2.96 -16.38
C VAL A 205 1.58 1.50 -16.00
N PRO A 206 2.63 0.67 -15.77
CA PRO A 206 2.48 -0.72 -15.32
C PRO A 206 1.65 -0.84 -14.04
N TRP A 207 0.85 -1.90 -13.93
CA TRP A 207 -0.01 -2.17 -12.76
C TRP A 207 0.77 -2.11 -11.44
N GLU A 208 1.98 -2.69 -11.42
CA GLU A 208 2.81 -2.81 -10.22
C GLU A 208 3.26 -1.42 -9.71
N LEU A 209 3.58 -0.52 -10.64
CA LEU A 209 3.91 0.87 -10.31
C LEU A 209 2.69 1.65 -9.83
N ARG A 210 1.50 1.38 -10.37
CA ARG A 210 0.25 2.02 -9.92
C ARG A 210 -0.09 1.62 -8.48
N VAL A 211 0.04 0.34 -8.14
CA VAL A 211 -0.17 -0.16 -6.77
C VAL A 211 0.87 0.45 -5.82
N LEU A 212 2.16 0.45 -6.21
CA LEU A 212 3.22 1.06 -5.41
C LEU A 212 3.00 2.57 -5.21
N ASN A 213 2.54 3.28 -6.25
CA ASN A 213 2.23 4.71 -6.20
C ASN A 213 1.19 5.02 -5.12
N VAL A 214 0.13 4.22 -4.99
CA VAL A 214 -0.90 4.44 -3.97
C VAL A 214 -0.29 4.45 -2.56
N ARG A 215 0.53 3.44 -2.24
CA ARG A 215 1.23 3.36 -0.94
C ARG A 215 2.17 4.55 -0.73
N LEU A 216 3.03 4.85 -1.71
CA LEU A 216 4.03 5.90 -1.58
C LEU A 216 3.42 7.30 -1.50
N GLN A 217 2.35 7.59 -2.25
CA GLN A 217 1.63 8.86 -2.14
C GLN A 217 0.98 9.02 -0.75
N ALA A 218 0.34 7.97 -0.24
CA ALA A 218 -0.27 7.99 1.09
C ALA A 218 0.77 8.31 2.18
N LEU A 219 1.95 7.68 2.12
CA LEU A 219 3.07 7.98 3.00
C LEU A 219 3.60 9.41 2.80
N GLY A 220 3.75 9.85 1.55
CA GLY A 220 4.29 11.16 1.19
C GLY A 220 3.40 12.35 1.55
N PHE A 221 2.08 12.13 1.66
CA PHE A 221 1.09 13.10 2.16
C PHE A 221 0.76 12.91 3.64
N GLY A 222 1.15 11.77 4.25
CA GLY A 222 0.77 11.41 5.62
C GLY A 222 -0.73 11.15 5.78
N ASP A 223 -1.40 10.67 4.73
CA ASP A 223 -2.85 10.47 4.70
C ASP A 223 -3.23 9.07 4.18
N PRO A 224 -3.29 8.05 5.07
CA PRO A 224 -3.62 6.68 4.69
C PRO A 224 -5.06 6.52 4.16
N ARG A 225 -5.96 7.49 4.43
CA ARG A 225 -7.35 7.45 3.91
C ARG A 225 -7.39 7.53 2.39
N ARG A 226 -6.47 8.30 1.80
CA ARG A 226 -6.33 8.38 0.34
C ARG A 226 -5.95 7.04 -0.25
N ALA A 227 -5.11 6.26 0.44
CA ALA A 227 -4.72 4.93 -0.01
C ALA A 227 -5.94 4.01 -0.16
N VAL A 228 -6.83 3.99 0.84
CA VAL A 228 -8.06 3.20 0.81
C VAL A 228 -8.93 3.57 -0.39
N MET A 229 -9.15 4.86 -0.64
CA MET A 229 -9.92 5.34 -1.79
C MET A 229 -9.28 4.92 -3.11
N SER A 230 -7.97 5.17 -3.29
CA SER A 230 -7.25 4.85 -4.52
C SER A 230 -7.17 3.34 -4.79
N TYR A 231 -7.04 2.51 -3.75
CA TYR A 231 -7.14 1.06 -3.92
C TYR A 231 -8.54 0.61 -4.34
N HIS A 232 -9.60 1.25 -3.85
CA HIS A 232 -10.96 0.97 -4.31
C HIS A 232 -11.19 1.39 -5.77
N ASP A 233 -10.56 2.48 -6.23
CA ASP A 233 -10.59 2.88 -7.64
C ASP A 233 -9.87 1.85 -8.54
N LEU A 234 -8.67 1.40 -8.14
CA LEU A 234 -7.98 0.29 -8.81
C LEU A 234 -8.80 -1.01 -8.78
N ALA A 235 -9.50 -1.28 -7.67
CA ALA A 235 -10.36 -2.45 -7.56
C ALA A 235 -11.59 -2.37 -8.46
N ARG A 236 -12.09 -1.16 -8.77
CA ARG A 236 -13.16 -0.97 -9.76
C ARG A 236 -12.65 -1.31 -11.15
N GLU A 237 -11.48 -0.78 -11.52
CA GLU A 237 -10.84 -1.10 -12.79
C GLU A 237 -10.55 -2.61 -12.94
N ALA A 238 -10.07 -3.27 -11.88
CA ALA A 238 -9.84 -4.71 -11.90
C ALA A 238 -11.13 -5.48 -12.16
N ARG A 239 -12.26 -5.11 -11.53
CA ARG A 239 -13.58 -5.72 -11.78
C ARG A 239 -14.05 -5.50 -13.21
N ASP A 240 -13.89 -4.30 -13.75
CA ASP A 240 -14.25 -3.99 -15.14
C ASP A 240 -13.44 -4.84 -16.12
N ASN A 241 -12.14 -5.01 -15.88
CA ASN A 241 -11.29 -5.87 -16.70
C ASN A 241 -11.61 -7.37 -16.55
N ILE A 242 -12.03 -7.84 -15.38
CA ILE A 242 -12.59 -9.20 -15.22
C ILE A 242 -13.83 -9.37 -16.11
N GLY A 243 -14.70 -8.37 -16.15
CA GLY A 243 -15.89 -8.37 -17.01
C GLY A 243 -15.54 -8.41 -18.50
N LYS A 244 -14.60 -7.57 -18.94
CA LYS A 244 -14.09 -7.54 -20.32
C LYS A 244 -13.45 -8.87 -20.73
N ALA A 245 -12.55 -9.40 -19.91
CA ALA A 245 -11.89 -10.68 -20.15
C ALA A 245 -12.89 -11.84 -20.22
N SER A 246 -13.94 -11.81 -19.38
CA SER A 246 -15.02 -12.80 -19.41
C SER A 246 -15.83 -12.73 -20.71
N ALA A 247 -16.14 -11.52 -21.19
CA ALA A 247 -16.85 -11.32 -22.46
C ALA A 247 -16.01 -11.73 -23.69
N GLN A 248 -14.69 -11.63 -23.58
CA GLN A 248 -13.74 -12.05 -24.62
C GLN A 248 -13.32 -13.53 -24.51
N HIS A 249 -13.82 -14.25 -23.50
CA HIS A 249 -13.41 -15.63 -23.17
C HIS A 249 -11.91 -15.82 -22.93
N ASP A 250 -11.21 -14.75 -22.49
CA ASP A 250 -9.81 -14.81 -22.09
C ASP A 250 -9.70 -15.23 -20.62
N ASN A 251 -9.58 -16.53 -20.39
CA ASN A 251 -9.47 -17.09 -19.05
C ASN A 251 -8.18 -16.66 -18.33
N SER A 252 -7.08 -16.50 -19.06
CA SER A 252 -5.78 -16.13 -18.48
C SER A 252 -5.81 -14.70 -17.94
N ALA A 253 -6.28 -13.75 -18.74
CA ALA A 253 -6.47 -12.38 -18.28
C ALA A 253 -7.50 -12.31 -17.13
N ARG A 254 -8.57 -13.11 -17.20
CA ARG A 254 -9.59 -13.14 -16.13
C ARG A 254 -9.00 -13.56 -14.79
N GLU A 255 -8.21 -14.64 -14.75
CA GLU A 255 -7.60 -15.11 -13.50
C GLU A 255 -6.51 -14.16 -13.00
N LEU A 256 -5.75 -13.53 -13.90
CA LEU A 256 -4.80 -12.46 -13.53
C LEU A 256 -5.50 -11.29 -12.82
N TRP A 257 -6.60 -10.77 -13.38
CA TRP A 257 -7.31 -9.64 -12.79
C TRP A 257 -8.02 -10.01 -11.48
N LYS A 258 -8.46 -11.26 -11.32
CA LYS A 258 -8.97 -11.77 -10.03
C LYS A 258 -7.87 -11.84 -8.97
N ALA A 259 -6.67 -12.29 -9.34
CA ALA A 259 -5.52 -12.30 -8.43
C ALA A 259 -5.19 -10.86 -7.99
N ARG A 260 -5.08 -9.92 -8.93
CA ARG A 260 -4.89 -8.49 -8.64
C ARG A 260 -5.96 -7.91 -7.73
N LEU A 261 -7.24 -8.24 -7.95
CA LEU A 261 -8.34 -7.78 -7.11
C LEU A 261 -8.24 -8.33 -5.68
N HIS A 262 -7.82 -9.57 -5.51
CA HIS A 262 -7.60 -10.18 -4.20
C HIS A 262 -6.42 -9.50 -3.49
N ASP A 263 -5.31 -9.27 -4.19
CA ASP A 263 -4.13 -8.60 -3.64
C ASP A 263 -4.46 -7.16 -3.21
N LEU A 264 -5.27 -6.43 -3.99
CA LEU A 264 -5.79 -5.12 -3.60
C LEU A 264 -6.63 -5.16 -2.32
N GLY A 265 -7.40 -6.23 -2.08
CA GLY A 265 -8.11 -6.42 -0.82
C GLY A 265 -7.15 -6.53 0.38
N ILE A 266 -6.03 -7.22 0.21
CA ILE A 266 -4.97 -7.28 1.23
C ILE A 266 -4.34 -5.89 1.44
N GLN A 267 -4.09 -5.14 0.36
CA GLN A 267 -3.56 -3.76 0.46
C GLN A 267 -4.53 -2.80 1.17
N VAL A 268 -5.85 -2.94 0.97
CA VAL A 268 -6.87 -2.18 1.71
C VAL A 268 -6.82 -2.51 3.20
N ALA A 269 -6.70 -3.79 3.58
CA ALA A 269 -6.50 -4.17 4.98
C ALA A 269 -5.22 -3.53 5.56
N GLY A 270 -4.11 -3.53 4.80
CA GLY A 270 -2.88 -2.85 5.17
C GLY A 270 -3.06 -1.35 5.40
N ALA A 271 -3.78 -0.66 4.51
CA ALA A 271 -4.08 0.77 4.66
C ALA A 271 -4.98 1.08 5.88
N LEU A 272 -5.93 0.19 6.21
CA LEU A 272 -6.76 0.30 7.41
C LEU A 272 -5.92 0.14 8.69
N ILE A 273 -4.94 -0.77 8.67
CA ILE A 273 -3.97 -0.94 9.77
C ILE A 273 -3.13 0.34 9.95
N GLU A 274 -2.63 0.93 8.86
CA GLU A 274 -1.87 2.20 8.90
C GLU A 274 -2.71 3.38 9.41
N MET A 275 -4.02 3.35 9.19
CA MET A 275 -4.96 4.32 9.75
C MET A 275 -5.25 4.08 11.25
N GLY A 276 -4.84 2.94 11.80
CA GLY A 276 -5.15 2.51 13.17
C GLY A 276 -6.53 1.87 13.33
N ASP A 277 -7.26 1.60 12.24
CA ASP A 277 -8.56 0.91 12.27
C ASP A 277 -8.38 -0.60 12.13
N LEU A 278 -7.81 -1.21 13.18
CA LEU A 278 -7.54 -2.65 13.24
C LEU A 278 -8.84 -3.49 13.16
N SER A 279 -9.92 -2.99 13.77
CA SER A 279 -11.24 -3.65 13.72
C SER A 279 -11.82 -3.64 12.31
N GLY A 280 -11.74 -2.51 11.60
CA GLY A 280 -12.13 -2.40 10.20
C GLY A 280 -11.30 -3.29 9.29
N ALA A 281 -9.98 -3.33 9.50
CA ALA A 281 -9.08 -4.23 8.77
C ALA A 281 -9.49 -5.71 8.96
N MET A 282 -9.80 -6.10 10.20
CA MET A 282 -10.26 -7.47 10.51
C MET A 282 -11.58 -7.81 9.83
N HIS A 283 -12.57 -6.91 9.91
CA HIS A 283 -13.85 -7.10 9.24
C HIS A 283 -13.65 -7.23 7.72
N HIS A 284 -12.79 -6.40 7.14
CA HIS A 284 -12.44 -6.47 5.73
C HIS A 284 -11.81 -7.82 5.34
N LEU A 285 -10.79 -8.28 6.08
CA LEU A 285 -10.14 -9.58 5.83
C LEU A 285 -11.10 -10.76 5.94
N LYS A 286 -12.13 -10.69 6.79
CA LYS A 286 -13.19 -11.72 6.86
C LYS A 286 -14.03 -11.81 5.59
N THR A 287 -14.16 -10.71 4.82
CA THR A 287 -14.89 -10.71 3.55
C THR A 287 -14.08 -11.27 2.37
N LEU A 288 -12.75 -11.37 2.51
CA LEU A 288 -11.89 -11.89 1.46
C LEU A 288 -11.94 -13.42 1.43
N ARG A 289 -11.91 -13.97 0.20
CA ARG A 289 -11.88 -15.41 -0.02
C ARG A 289 -10.53 -15.96 0.44
N ASP A 290 -10.59 -17.04 1.21
CA ASP A 290 -9.42 -17.84 1.53
C ASP A 290 -9.00 -18.68 0.32
N ARG A 291 -7.70 -18.71 0.03
CA ARG A 291 -7.11 -19.54 -1.02
C ARG A 291 -6.78 -20.95 -0.52
N GLY A 292 -6.88 -21.20 0.79
CA GLY A 292 -6.58 -22.48 1.42
C GLY A 292 -5.08 -22.72 1.64
N ASP A 293 -4.25 -21.67 1.52
CA ASP A 293 -2.79 -21.72 1.68
C ASP A 293 -2.32 -21.32 3.10
N GLY A 294 -3.25 -21.23 4.07
CA GLY A 294 -2.96 -20.84 5.45
C GLY A 294 -2.62 -19.35 5.65
N LYS A 295 -2.21 -18.62 4.60
CA LYS A 295 -1.76 -17.22 4.70
C LYS A 295 -2.86 -16.28 5.19
N MET A 296 -4.10 -16.51 4.77
CA MET A 296 -5.23 -15.70 5.22
C MET A 296 -5.54 -15.93 6.71
N ALA A 297 -5.47 -17.18 7.17
CA ALA A 297 -5.62 -17.52 8.58
C ALA A 297 -4.50 -16.90 9.42
N LEU A 298 -3.24 -17.00 8.97
CA LEU A 298 -2.09 -16.36 9.60
C LEU A 298 -2.26 -14.82 9.67
N SER A 299 -2.65 -14.18 8.56
CA SER A 299 -2.85 -12.73 8.52
C SER A 299 -3.92 -12.26 9.52
N LYS A 300 -5.02 -13.00 9.62
CA LYS A 300 -6.08 -12.74 10.62
C LYS A 300 -5.56 -12.97 12.05
N ALA A 301 -4.84 -14.07 12.28
CA ALA A 301 -4.28 -14.37 13.59
C ALA A 301 -3.31 -13.28 14.06
N LEU A 302 -2.39 -12.83 13.20
CA LEU A 302 -1.46 -11.75 13.51
C LEU A 302 -2.18 -10.44 13.88
N LEU A 303 -3.27 -10.11 13.18
CA LEU A 303 -4.07 -8.92 13.50
C LEU A 303 -4.82 -9.08 14.83
N TRP A 304 -5.29 -10.28 15.17
CA TRP A 304 -5.87 -10.56 16.49
C TRP A 304 -4.83 -10.47 17.61
N LEU A 305 -3.62 -10.98 17.39
CA LEU A 305 -2.51 -10.87 18.33
C LEU A 305 -2.12 -9.40 18.56
N GLN A 306 -2.10 -8.57 17.51
CA GLN A 306 -1.88 -7.13 17.62
C GLN A 306 -2.95 -6.42 18.46
N LEU A 307 -4.19 -6.94 18.44
CA LEU A 307 -5.31 -6.48 19.28
C LEU A 307 -5.28 -7.07 20.70
N GLY A 308 -4.35 -7.99 21.00
CA GLY A 308 -4.26 -8.68 22.28
C GLY A 308 -5.31 -9.77 22.50
N ASN A 309 -5.96 -10.26 21.43
CA ASN A 309 -6.97 -11.31 21.51
C ASN A 309 -6.39 -12.66 21.06
N THR A 310 -5.71 -13.35 21.97
CA THR A 310 -5.08 -14.65 21.70
C THR A 310 -6.11 -15.74 21.44
N GLU A 311 -7.29 -15.69 22.04
CA GLU A 311 -8.37 -16.67 21.80
C GLU A 311 -8.85 -16.67 20.35
N SER A 312 -9.08 -15.49 19.78
CA SER A 312 -9.51 -15.35 18.38
C SER A 312 -8.40 -15.71 17.39
N ALA A 313 -7.14 -15.46 17.75
CA ALA A 313 -5.99 -15.92 16.99
C ALA A 313 -5.91 -17.46 16.96
N ARG A 314 -6.11 -18.13 18.11
CA ARG A 314 -6.20 -19.60 18.18
C ARG A 314 -7.39 -20.16 17.41
N GLU A 315 -8.52 -19.45 17.37
CA GLU A 315 -9.65 -19.85 16.53
C GLU A 315 -9.29 -19.82 15.03
N CYS A 316 -8.50 -18.84 14.60
CA CYS A 316 -7.99 -18.79 13.23
C CYS A 316 -7.08 -19.99 12.92
N ALA A 317 -6.28 -20.45 13.88
CA ALA A 317 -5.47 -21.66 13.75
C ALA A 317 -6.34 -22.91 13.53
N ARG A 318 -7.41 -23.09 14.33
CA ARG A 318 -8.34 -24.24 14.19
C ARG A 318 -9.12 -24.27 12.87
N GLN A 319 -9.20 -23.14 12.18
CA GLN A 319 -9.86 -23.06 10.87
C GLN A 319 -8.94 -23.51 9.73
N ILE A 320 -7.65 -23.72 10.01
CA ILE A 320 -6.71 -24.32 9.07
C ILE A 320 -7.05 -25.81 8.98
N ALA A 321 -7.21 -26.29 7.75
CA ALA A 321 -7.48 -27.69 7.47
C ALA A 321 -6.59 -28.15 6.30
N GLY A 322 -6.16 -29.42 6.33
CA GLY A 322 -5.34 -30.02 5.27
C GLY A 322 -3.85 -29.72 5.40
N ASP A 323 -3.16 -29.57 4.27
CA ASP A 323 -1.69 -29.54 4.12
C ASP A 323 -0.98 -28.30 4.72
N ALA A 324 -1.61 -27.56 5.64
CA ALA A 324 -1.07 -26.33 6.25
C ALA A 324 -0.86 -26.45 7.77
N GLU A 325 -0.60 -27.67 8.27
CA GLU A 325 -0.36 -27.98 9.69
C GLU A 325 0.75 -27.11 10.31
N GLU A 326 1.82 -26.84 9.54
CA GLU A 326 2.91 -25.95 9.97
C GLU A 326 2.43 -24.52 10.28
N THR A 327 1.44 -24.02 9.54
CA THR A 327 0.86 -22.68 9.78
C THR A 327 0.01 -22.66 11.04
N GLU A 328 -0.69 -23.76 11.34
CA GLU A 328 -1.44 -23.90 12.60
C GLU A 328 -0.50 -23.83 13.80
N GLU A 329 0.55 -24.66 13.81
CA GLU A 329 1.54 -24.69 14.89
C GLU A 329 2.26 -23.34 15.04
N LEU A 330 2.58 -22.66 13.94
CA LEU A 330 3.16 -21.31 13.95
C LEU A 330 2.23 -20.32 14.69
N ILE A 331 0.94 -20.30 14.36
CA ILE A 331 -0.02 -19.41 15.03
C ILE A 331 -0.12 -19.75 16.51
N LEU A 332 -0.17 -21.03 16.87
CA LEU A 332 -0.25 -21.46 18.27
C LEU A 332 1.00 -21.04 19.06
N ALA A 333 2.20 -21.18 18.49
CA ALA A 333 3.44 -20.76 19.11
C ALA A 333 3.49 -19.24 19.36
N LEU A 334 3.00 -18.44 18.40
CA LEU A 334 2.85 -16.99 18.58
C LEU A 334 1.82 -16.64 19.66
N CYS A 335 0.71 -17.37 19.76
CA CYS A 335 -0.28 -17.17 20.81
C CYS A 335 0.31 -17.46 22.20
N ASP A 336 1.09 -18.54 22.34
CA ASP A 336 1.75 -18.88 23.60
C ASP A 336 2.77 -17.81 24.02
N MET A 337 3.53 -17.24 23.07
CA MET A 337 4.39 -16.09 23.35
C MET A 337 3.59 -14.86 23.80
N ALA A 338 2.45 -14.58 23.17
CA ALA A 338 1.59 -13.46 23.53
C ALA A 338 0.96 -13.61 24.93
N ASP A 339 0.66 -14.85 25.33
CA ASP A 339 0.19 -15.20 26.69
C ASP A 339 1.35 -15.27 27.72
N ALA A 340 2.58 -14.94 27.32
CA ALA A 340 3.81 -15.04 28.11
C ALA A 340 4.16 -16.46 28.59
N ASP A 341 3.59 -17.50 27.95
CA ASP A 341 3.97 -18.89 28.16
C ASP A 341 5.11 -19.30 27.22
N TYR A 342 6.30 -18.76 27.52
CA TYR A 342 7.50 -18.99 26.71
C TYR A 342 7.99 -20.44 26.74
N ASN A 343 7.61 -21.24 27.74
CA ASN A 343 7.98 -22.65 27.79
C ASN A 343 7.20 -23.44 26.73
N SER A 344 5.87 -23.29 26.70
CA SER A 344 5.02 -23.94 25.69
C SER A 344 5.36 -23.45 24.27
N ALA A 345 5.64 -22.15 24.11
CA ALA A 345 6.08 -21.61 22.83
C ALA A 345 7.41 -22.22 22.36
N LEU A 346 8.40 -22.34 23.26
CA LEU A 346 9.71 -22.88 22.92
C LEU A 346 9.64 -24.32 22.38
N GLU A 347 8.81 -25.17 22.99
CA GLU A 347 8.62 -26.55 22.53
C GLU A 347 8.02 -26.59 21.12
N LYS A 348 7.03 -25.75 20.83
CA LYS A 348 6.45 -25.63 19.47
C LYS A 348 7.46 -25.11 18.46
N TRP A 349 8.24 -24.09 18.80
CA TRP A 349 9.27 -23.57 17.90
C TRP A 349 10.37 -24.57 17.59
N LYS A 350 10.77 -25.38 18.58
CA LYS A 350 11.74 -26.46 18.35
C LYS A 350 11.18 -27.53 17.40
N ALA A 351 9.93 -27.94 17.59
CA ALA A 351 9.27 -28.90 16.72
C ALA A 351 9.13 -28.35 15.28
N LEU A 352 8.72 -27.08 15.13
CA LEU A 352 8.64 -26.41 13.84
C LEU A 352 9.99 -26.34 13.14
N ARG A 353 11.08 -26.12 13.86
CA ARG A 353 12.43 -26.04 13.28
C ARG A 353 12.94 -27.38 12.72
N GLU A 354 12.37 -28.51 13.14
CA GLU A 354 12.71 -29.82 12.59
C GLU A 354 12.02 -30.08 11.24
N SER A 355 10.90 -29.40 10.97
CA SER A 355 10.09 -29.55 9.76
C SER A 355 10.26 -28.40 8.77
N VAL A 356 10.48 -27.18 9.28
CA VAL A 356 10.48 -25.93 8.51
C VAL A 356 11.85 -25.27 8.60
N ASP A 357 12.51 -25.13 7.45
CA ASP A 357 13.75 -24.34 7.31
C ASP A 357 13.41 -22.86 7.03
N ASP A 358 12.93 -22.17 8.07
CA ASP A 358 12.57 -20.74 8.03
C ASP A 358 13.31 -19.94 9.12
N GLU A 359 13.95 -18.83 8.72
CA GLU A 359 14.68 -17.92 9.60
C GLU A 359 13.80 -17.39 10.74
N MET A 360 12.51 -17.12 10.48
CA MET A 360 11.55 -16.60 11.47
C MET A 360 11.36 -17.57 12.63
N VAL A 361 11.28 -18.87 12.36
CA VAL A 361 11.15 -19.92 13.40
C VAL A 361 12.38 -19.90 14.30
N GLY A 362 13.58 -19.85 13.69
CA GLY A 362 14.84 -19.77 14.42
C GLY A 362 14.96 -18.49 15.26
N VAL A 363 14.57 -17.34 14.70
CA VAL A 363 14.58 -16.05 15.40
C VAL A 363 13.64 -16.07 16.59
N ASN A 364 12.40 -16.53 16.43
CA ASN A 364 11.43 -16.62 17.52
C ASN A 364 11.85 -17.63 18.59
N THR A 365 12.53 -18.72 18.21
CA THR A 365 13.17 -19.65 19.17
C THR A 365 14.20 -18.90 20.04
N GLY A 366 15.09 -18.13 19.41
CA GLY A 366 16.10 -17.33 20.11
C GLY A 366 15.49 -16.29 21.05
N VAL A 367 14.39 -15.64 20.63
CA VAL A 367 13.64 -14.68 21.45
C VAL A 367 12.96 -15.37 22.64
N CYS A 368 12.35 -16.56 22.47
CA CYS A 368 11.79 -17.32 23.60
C CYS A 368 12.86 -17.65 24.65
N LEU A 369 14.04 -18.08 24.21
CA LEU A 369 15.16 -18.37 25.10
C LEU A 369 15.64 -17.13 25.86
N LEU A 370 15.61 -15.95 25.24
CA LEU A 370 15.88 -14.68 25.92
C LEU A 370 14.90 -14.46 27.08
N TYR A 371 13.59 -14.57 26.83
CA TYR A 371 12.57 -14.37 27.85
C TYR A 371 12.61 -15.42 28.98
N LEU A 372 13.11 -16.62 28.70
CA LEU A 372 13.38 -17.66 29.69
C LEU A 372 14.71 -17.46 30.45
N GLY A 373 15.46 -16.39 30.17
CA GLY A 373 16.77 -16.12 30.80
C GLY A 373 17.93 -16.96 30.25
N ARG A 374 17.71 -17.74 29.19
CA ARG A 374 18.69 -18.63 28.53
C ARG A 374 19.41 -17.90 27.41
N ILE A 375 19.97 -16.73 27.72
CA ILE A 375 20.51 -15.77 26.74
C ILE A 375 21.64 -16.39 25.89
N HIS A 376 22.52 -17.20 26.51
CA HIS A 376 23.62 -17.84 25.80
C HIS A 376 23.15 -18.80 24.69
N GLU A 377 22.16 -19.64 24.99
CA GLU A 377 21.58 -20.56 24.01
C GLU A 377 20.80 -19.82 22.92
N GLY A 378 20.05 -18.78 23.30
CA GLY A 378 19.37 -17.92 22.32
C GLY A 378 20.36 -17.26 21.37
N ARG A 379 21.49 -16.77 21.89
CA ARG A 379 22.58 -16.21 21.09
C ARG A 379 23.18 -17.25 20.14
N GLU A 380 23.49 -18.45 20.62
CA GLU A 380 24.07 -19.52 19.79
C GLU A 380 23.16 -19.88 18.61
N ILE A 381 21.84 -19.91 18.83
CA ILE A 381 20.87 -20.14 17.74
C ILE A 381 20.93 -19.01 16.71
N LEU A 382 20.89 -17.75 17.14
CA LEU A 382 20.91 -16.60 16.22
C LEU A 382 22.25 -16.48 15.47
N GLU A 383 23.37 -16.77 16.13
CA GLU A 383 24.70 -16.85 15.48
C GLU A 383 24.72 -17.99 14.45
N GLY A 384 24.13 -19.14 14.77
CA GLY A 384 24.00 -20.28 13.87
C GLY A 384 23.18 -19.97 12.61
N LEU A 385 22.10 -19.21 12.73
CA LEU A 385 21.31 -18.75 11.57
C LEU A 385 22.12 -17.81 10.66
N VAL A 386 22.93 -16.93 11.26
CA VAL A 386 23.85 -16.10 10.48
C VAL A 386 24.90 -16.96 9.77
N GLU A 387 25.39 -18.00 10.43
CA GLU A 387 26.37 -18.93 9.86
C GLU A 387 25.81 -19.80 8.73
N SER A 388 24.49 -20.05 8.70
CA SER A 388 23.81 -20.67 7.55
C SER A 388 23.57 -19.70 6.39
N GLY A 389 23.96 -18.43 6.52
CA GLY A 389 23.87 -17.42 5.46
C GLY A 389 22.63 -16.52 5.54
N LEU A 390 21.82 -16.65 6.60
CA LEU A 390 20.63 -15.84 6.82
C LEU A 390 20.99 -14.46 7.42
N SER A 391 20.25 -13.42 7.05
CA SER A 391 20.65 -12.03 7.35
C SER A 391 19.50 -11.02 7.28
N SER A 392 18.29 -11.39 7.67
CA SER A 392 17.21 -10.39 7.74
C SER A 392 17.49 -9.31 8.78
N HIS A 393 16.80 -8.18 8.62
CA HIS A 393 16.80 -7.10 9.60
C HIS A 393 16.51 -7.60 11.01
N THR A 394 15.46 -8.42 11.17
CA THR A 394 15.02 -8.92 12.48
C THR A 394 16.07 -9.83 13.13
N LEU A 395 16.69 -10.73 12.36
CA LEU A 395 17.76 -11.59 12.85
C LEU A 395 18.96 -10.77 13.34
N LEU A 396 19.47 -9.87 12.50
CA LEU A 396 20.65 -9.06 12.82
C LEU A 396 20.39 -8.13 14.00
N PHE A 397 19.21 -7.51 14.05
CA PHE A 397 18.81 -6.61 15.14
C PHE A 397 18.68 -7.36 16.47
N ASN A 398 18.06 -8.53 16.46
CA ASN A 398 17.90 -9.37 17.66
C ASN A 398 19.24 -9.92 18.14
N LEU A 399 20.12 -10.35 17.24
CA LEU A 399 21.48 -10.79 17.59
C LEU A 399 22.33 -9.64 18.15
N SER A 400 22.25 -8.45 17.55
CA SER A 400 22.87 -7.25 18.10
C SER A 400 22.35 -6.90 19.49
N THR A 401 21.06 -7.12 19.75
CA THR A 401 20.46 -6.96 21.08
C THR A 401 21.01 -7.98 22.06
N MET A 402 21.14 -9.26 21.67
CA MET A 402 21.78 -10.29 22.51
C MET A 402 23.23 -9.91 22.87
N TYR A 403 24.00 -9.36 21.93
CA TYR A 403 25.35 -8.88 22.23
C TYR A 403 25.36 -7.77 23.28
N GLU A 404 24.47 -6.79 23.17
CA GLU A 404 24.31 -5.71 24.16
C GLU A 404 24.02 -6.26 25.56
N LEU A 405 23.18 -7.29 25.66
CA LEU A 405 22.79 -7.91 26.94
C LEU A 405 23.88 -8.83 27.52
N CYS A 406 24.67 -9.48 26.67
CA CYS A 406 25.72 -10.42 27.13
C CYS A 406 27.03 -9.74 27.54
N THR A 407 27.39 -8.58 26.97
CA THR A 407 28.73 -8.01 27.18
C THR A 407 28.85 -6.51 26.91
N GLU A 408 29.67 -5.84 27.72
CA GLU A 408 30.13 -4.45 27.50
C GLU A 408 30.96 -4.30 26.20
N LYS A 409 31.56 -5.38 25.70
CA LYS A 409 32.33 -5.38 24.44
C LYS A 409 31.45 -5.59 23.20
N ASN A 410 30.14 -5.37 23.30
CA ASN A 410 29.16 -5.64 22.24
C ASN A 410 29.49 -4.91 20.93
N ARG A 411 30.03 -3.69 20.99
CA ARG A 411 30.41 -2.91 19.82
C ARG A 411 31.37 -3.67 18.89
N ASN A 412 32.34 -4.38 19.45
CA ASN A 412 33.29 -5.17 18.66
C ASN A 412 32.63 -6.39 18.02
N LEU A 413 31.67 -7.03 18.72
CA LEU A 413 30.91 -8.16 18.17
C LEU A 413 30.00 -7.71 17.02
N LYS A 414 29.32 -6.58 17.17
CA LYS A 414 28.50 -5.98 16.11
C LYS A 414 29.34 -5.64 14.88
N PHE A 415 30.52 -5.04 15.03
CA PHE A 415 31.40 -4.78 13.89
C PHE A 415 31.86 -6.05 13.20
N LYS A 416 32.29 -7.07 13.95
CA LYS A 416 32.64 -8.37 13.37
C LYS A 416 31.46 -9.02 12.64
N LEU A 417 30.25 -8.86 13.16
CA LEU A 417 29.03 -9.30 12.48
C LEU A 417 28.85 -8.55 11.16
N THR A 418 29.03 -7.22 11.13
CA THR A 418 28.97 -6.46 9.86
C THR A 418 30.00 -6.92 8.83
N GLU A 419 31.24 -7.20 9.26
CA GLU A 419 32.31 -7.70 8.40
C GLU A 419 31.96 -9.09 7.84
N ARG A 420 31.43 -9.98 8.68
CA ARG A 420 31.01 -11.32 8.27
C ARG A 420 29.89 -11.26 7.22
N ILE A 421 28.84 -10.49 7.45
CA ILE A 421 27.73 -10.38 6.48
C ILE A 421 28.20 -9.72 5.18
N ALA A 422 29.02 -8.66 5.26
CA ALA A 422 29.56 -7.99 4.07
C ALA A 422 30.51 -8.85 3.24
N ALA A 423 31.07 -9.92 3.82
CA ALA A 423 31.90 -10.89 3.12
C ALA A 423 31.10 -12.02 2.45
N ALA A 424 29.81 -12.18 2.79
CA ALA A 424 28.94 -13.18 2.18
C ALA A 424 28.69 -12.89 0.69
N GLU A 425 28.35 -13.92 -0.07
CA GLU A 425 28.01 -13.76 -1.49
C GLU A 425 26.72 -12.95 -1.66
N PRO A 426 26.68 -12.02 -2.64
CA PRO A 426 25.44 -11.34 -2.98
C PRO A 426 24.35 -12.31 -3.41
N SER A 427 23.11 -11.98 -3.09
CA SER A 427 21.93 -12.78 -3.40
C SER A 427 20.75 -11.88 -3.78
N ALA A 428 19.79 -12.44 -4.51
CA ALA A 428 18.61 -11.72 -4.95
C ALA A 428 17.74 -11.17 -3.79
N THR A 429 17.95 -11.63 -2.55
CA THR A 429 17.20 -11.16 -1.37
C THR A 429 17.76 -9.88 -0.74
N GLY A 430 18.88 -9.38 -1.25
CA GLY A 430 19.49 -8.12 -0.82
C GLY A 430 20.78 -8.35 -0.03
N TRP A 431 21.89 -7.94 -0.64
CA TRP A 431 23.23 -8.09 -0.07
C TRP A 431 23.56 -6.96 0.93
N GLU A 432 23.33 -5.71 0.54
CA GLU A 432 23.70 -4.56 1.37
C GLU A 432 22.76 -4.42 2.58
N LYS A 433 23.33 -4.23 3.78
CA LYS A 433 22.60 -3.93 5.01
C LYS A 433 22.94 -2.53 5.53
N THR A 434 22.11 -1.98 6.39
CA THR A 434 22.21 -0.65 6.99
C THR A 434 22.78 -0.70 8.40
N ASN A 435 23.18 0.45 8.96
CA ASN A 435 23.59 0.55 10.37
C ASN A 435 22.44 0.18 11.33
N ALA A 436 21.18 0.39 10.91
CA ALA A 436 20.01 0.08 11.73
C ALA A 436 19.88 -1.42 12.00
N ASP A 437 20.20 -2.27 11.01
CA ASP A 437 20.20 -3.74 11.14
C ASP A 437 21.11 -4.23 12.27
N PHE A 438 22.20 -3.51 12.53
CA PHE A 438 23.20 -3.90 13.54
C PHE A 438 23.13 -3.07 14.82
N LYS A 439 22.19 -2.14 14.96
CA LYS A 439 22.14 -1.15 16.06
C LYS A 439 23.48 -0.40 16.22
N LEU A 440 23.98 0.20 15.14
CA LEU A 440 25.26 0.95 15.08
C LEU A 440 25.09 2.46 14.97
#